data_AF-A0A815V866-F1
#
_entry.id   AF-A0A815V866-F1
#
_cell.length_a   1.000
_cell.length_b   1.000
_cell.length_c   1.000
_cell.angle_alpha   90.00
_cell.angle_beta   90.00
_cell.angle_gamma   90.00
#
_symmetry.space_group_name_H-M   'P 1'
#
loop_
_entity.id
_entity.type
_entity.pdbx_description
1 polymer ?
#
loop_
_entity_poly.entity_id
_entity_poly.type
_entity_poly.pdbx_seq_one_letter_code
_entity_poly.pdbx_strand_id
1 'polypeptide(L)'
;MANLEKQADEIFALQSIFDTKFCLLYGNTQYEILIDFDLDQTFVVRCNDKISILHHLPPFSLIIYYHDRYPSDDPPSFILSCCYFSKISLKNLCQKLDTHPFIKGEVCVYDWIELIKQEITTELTLDTTVDDQMNDPRVLNGYLPENIDQIYQHLIDYNKEREEKQFQNQLQTCLICSNTIPGNDCIRLHRCGHFYCRSCLNSYVQMTLKNGRFGEKLLCPQNHCQKPLLPNEIKQIIQDEQLYQRYERLTLQQALESMSDVIWCPRCQSAVLSGNGDDNLAICDQCRYTFCKKCREVFHFQETCPKDYLIKQLRLRQFETIRKQQKEESERTRKEQEKDRKRLTKQEEKAKAELARLEKQKKLAAERELLRQGYREVTIDLSEEDTLLEEILNAERMEALNTQQCPNCHVRIEKNGGCLHMHCSRCDYNFTWPTSEGPQDPKINSLLYHSSSAQSVESIREEINKKFDAPEASKENENVVINNRSFIGSAIVKRVKACPNLSCQTLNVKMGDDNWMTCNECLEQYCFSCAEPINGLQHFKRKCDRYTSL
;
A
#
# COMPACT_ATOMS: atom_id res chain seq x y z
N MET A 1 -17.71 0.54 62.25
CA MET A 1 -19.05 0.39 61.66
C MET A 1 -19.14 1.36 60.48
N ALA A 2 -20.28 2.02 60.21
CA ALA A 2 -20.57 2.96 59.11
C ALA A 2 -19.40 3.43 58.21
N ASN A 3 -18.39 4.14 58.75
CA ASN A 3 -17.23 4.60 57.96
C ASN A 3 -16.45 3.44 57.30
N LEU A 4 -16.15 2.37 58.04
CA LEU A 4 -15.45 1.18 57.52
C LEU A 4 -16.32 0.37 56.55
N GLU A 5 -17.64 0.38 56.74
CA GLU A 5 -18.61 -0.25 55.84
C GLU A 5 -18.63 0.49 54.49
N LYS A 6 -18.83 1.83 54.49
CA LYS A 6 -18.77 2.65 53.27
C LYS A 6 -17.40 2.63 52.58
N GLN A 7 -16.30 2.56 53.34
CA GLN A 7 -14.95 2.36 52.77
C GLN A 7 -14.85 1.01 52.05
N ALA A 8 -15.32 -0.09 52.66
CA ALA A 8 -15.29 -1.40 52.04
C ALA A 8 -16.13 -1.46 50.75
N ASP A 9 -17.30 -0.82 50.73
CA ASP A 9 -18.16 -0.72 49.55
C ASP A 9 -17.50 0.09 48.42
N GLU A 10 -16.86 1.24 48.72
CA GLU A 10 -16.10 2.02 47.72
C GLU A 10 -14.89 1.24 47.19
N ILE A 11 -14.12 0.61 48.08
CA ILE A 11 -12.96 -0.21 47.72
C ILE A 11 -13.38 -1.37 46.81
N PHE A 12 -14.50 -2.03 47.09
CA PHE A 12 -15.04 -3.10 46.24
C PHE A 12 -15.50 -2.58 44.87
N ALA A 13 -16.17 -1.42 44.83
CA ALA A 13 -16.57 -0.79 43.57
C ALA A 13 -15.36 -0.40 42.71
N LEU A 14 -14.35 0.25 43.30
CA LEU A 14 -13.10 0.61 42.62
C LEU A 14 -12.35 -0.63 42.13
N GLN A 15 -12.24 -1.68 42.94
CA GLN A 15 -11.62 -2.94 42.52
C GLN A 15 -12.39 -3.61 41.36
N SER A 16 -13.72 -3.49 41.31
CA SER A 16 -14.54 -4.00 40.20
C SER A 16 -14.39 -3.20 38.90
N ILE A 17 -14.13 -1.88 39.00
CA ILE A 17 -13.99 -0.99 37.83
C ILE A 17 -12.57 -1.03 37.26
N PHE A 18 -11.55 -1.06 38.12
CA PHE A 18 -10.14 -0.95 37.74
C PHE A 18 -9.40 -2.29 37.72
N ASP A 19 -9.95 -3.35 38.34
CA ASP A 19 -9.38 -4.71 38.34
C ASP A 19 -7.88 -4.70 38.75
N THR A 20 -6.98 -5.24 37.93
CA THR A 20 -5.53 -5.30 38.11
C THR A 20 -4.86 -3.92 38.25
N LYS A 21 -5.56 -2.83 37.94
CA LYS A 21 -5.11 -1.44 38.11
C LYS A 21 -5.39 -0.88 39.52
N PHE A 22 -6.12 -1.61 40.36
CA PHE A 22 -6.38 -1.26 41.76
C PHE A 22 -5.55 -2.14 42.70
N CYS A 23 -4.49 -1.59 43.29
CA CYS A 23 -3.47 -2.33 44.03
C CYS A 23 -3.45 -1.95 45.52
N LEU A 24 -3.71 -2.91 46.41
CA LEU A 24 -3.44 -2.75 47.84
C LEU A 24 -1.92 -2.71 48.10
N LEU A 25 -1.42 -1.57 48.55
CA LEU A 25 -0.01 -1.37 48.86
C LEU A 25 0.35 -1.98 50.23
N TYR A 26 -0.37 -1.61 51.29
CA TYR A 26 0.00 -1.94 52.67
C TYR A 26 -1.16 -1.77 53.66
N GLY A 27 -1.14 -2.57 54.73
CA GLY A 27 -2.23 -2.63 55.70
C GLY A 27 -3.55 -2.97 54.99
N ASN A 28 -4.64 -2.35 55.46
CA ASN A 28 -5.95 -2.40 54.82
C ASN A 28 -6.43 -0.97 54.44
N THR A 29 -5.51 -0.02 54.28
CA THR A 29 -5.83 1.42 54.16
C THR A 29 -5.09 2.18 53.06
N GLN A 30 -4.07 1.58 52.43
CA GLN A 30 -3.30 2.22 51.35
C GLN A 30 -3.47 1.51 50.02
N TYR A 31 -4.01 2.22 49.04
CA TYR A 31 -4.33 1.70 47.70
C TYR A 31 -3.73 2.60 46.61
N GLU A 32 -3.17 2.00 45.57
CA GLU A 32 -2.75 2.67 44.33
C GLU A 32 -3.77 2.36 43.22
N ILE A 33 -4.20 3.40 42.52
CA ILE A 33 -5.14 3.36 41.41
C ILE A 33 -4.41 3.87 40.16
N LEU A 34 -4.24 2.98 39.18
CA LEU A 34 -3.66 3.31 37.89
C LEU A 34 -4.77 3.76 36.93
N ILE A 35 -4.89 5.07 36.76
CA ILE A 35 -5.87 5.73 35.90
C ILE A 35 -5.30 5.76 34.48
N ASP A 36 -5.90 4.96 33.58
CA ASP A 36 -5.72 5.14 32.13
C ASP A 36 -6.69 6.22 31.62
N PHE A 37 -6.33 6.82 30.48
CA PHE A 37 -7.11 7.85 29.81
C PHE A 37 -7.65 7.31 28.49
N ASP A 38 -8.94 7.58 28.23
CA ASP A 38 -9.66 7.02 27.09
C ASP A 38 -9.49 7.95 25.87
N LEU A 39 -8.44 7.67 25.06
CA LEU A 39 -7.95 8.55 24.00
C LEU A 39 -8.67 8.33 22.65
N ASP A 40 -9.97 8.58 22.63
CA ASP A 40 -10.90 8.07 21.61
C ASP A 40 -10.55 8.30 20.12
N GLN A 41 -9.80 9.34 19.73
CA GLN A 41 -9.48 9.61 18.31
C GLN A 41 -8.01 10.02 18.04
N THR A 42 -7.53 11.13 18.60
CA THR A 42 -6.11 11.53 18.49
C THR A 42 -5.65 12.32 19.70
N PHE A 43 -4.67 11.82 20.45
CA PHE A 43 -3.99 12.60 21.48
C PHE A 43 -2.73 13.24 20.90
N VAL A 44 -2.55 14.55 21.07
CA VAL A 44 -1.42 15.28 20.49
C VAL A 44 -0.44 15.69 21.59
N VAL A 45 0.79 15.18 21.54
CA VAL A 45 1.88 15.66 22.39
C VAL A 45 2.74 16.68 21.63
N ARG A 46 3.03 17.83 22.26
CA ARG A 46 3.93 18.87 21.75
C ARG A 46 5.12 19.05 22.69
N CYS A 47 6.30 19.25 22.13
CA CYS A 47 7.58 19.37 22.84
C CYS A 47 8.53 20.22 22.00
N ASN A 48 8.68 21.51 22.35
CA ASN A 48 9.34 22.49 21.49
C ASN A 48 8.71 22.46 20.07
N ASP A 49 9.52 22.45 19.01
CA ASP A 49 9.04 22.33 17.62
C ASP A 49 8.51 20.93 17.24
N LYS A 50 8.58 19.94 18.15
CA LYS A 50 8.21 18.54 17.87
C LYS A 50 6.75 18.30 18.21
N ILE A 51 6.03 17.65 17.30
CA ILE A 51 4.64 17.23 17.48
C ILE A 51 4.54 15.73 17.17
N SER A 52 3.79 14.98 17.97
CA SER A 52 3.46 13.58 17.70
C SER A 52 2.04 13.25 18.13
N ILE A 53 1.43 12.29 17.44
CA ILE A 53 0.11 11.74 17.79
C ILE A 53 0.35 10.44 18.56
N LEU A 54 -0.37 10.26 19.67
CA LEU A 54 -0.39 9.06 20.48
C LEU A 54 -1.81 8.49 20.53
N HIS A 55 -1.90 7.18 20.73
CA HIS A 55 -3.11 6.43 21.02
C HIS A 55 -3.09 5.79 22.41
N HIS A 56 -1.93 5.77 23.09
CA HIS A 56 -1.75 5.28 24.45
C HIS A 56 -0.81 6.16 25.27
N LEU A 57 -1.13 6.36 26.55
CA LEU A 57 -0.28 7.02 27.55
C LEU A 57 0.08 6.04 28.68
N PRO A 58 1.20 6.27 29.41
CA PRO A 58 1.40 5.64 30.71
C PRO A 58 0.23 5.96 31.65
N PRO A 59 -0.19 5.04 32.55
CA PRO A 59 -1.23 5.35 33.51
C PRO A 59 -0.79 6.42 34.50
N PHE A 60 -1.71 7.26 34.94
CA PHE A 60 -1.53 8.17 36.07
C PHE A 60 -1.72 7.40 37.37
N SER A 61 -0.84 7.59 38.36
CA SER A 61 -0.92 6.93 39.67
C SER A 61 -1.55 7.87 40.70
N LEU A 62 -2.77 7.54 41.14
CA LEU A 62 -3.42 8.11 42.31
C LEU A 62 -3.26 7.14 43.50
N ILE A 63 -2.61 7.57 44.58
CA ILE A 63 -2.47 6.77 45.81
C ILE A 63 -3.39 7.36 46.88
N ILE A 64 -4.24 6.53 47.47
CA ILE A 64 -5.22 6.90 48.51
C ILE A 64 -4.84 6.28 49.86
N TYR A 65 -4.99 7.08 50.92
CA TYR A 65 -4.89 6.69 52.33
C TYR A 65 -6.24 6.89 53.01
N TYR A 66 -6.93 5.78 53.27
CA TYR A 66 -8.17 5.77 54.05
C TYR A 66 -7.89 5.87 55.55
N HIS A 67 -8.75 6.61 56.27
CA HIS A 67 -8.67 6.81 57.71
C HIS A 67 -10.05 6.76 58.38
N ASP A 68 -10.07 6.43 59.67
CA ASP A 68 -11.27 6.14 60.47
C ASP A 68 -12.37 7.22 60.42
N ARG A 69 -12.01 8.47 60.08
CA ARG A 69 -12.92 9.62 59.95
C ARG A 69 -13.68 9.72 58.62
N TYR A 70 -13.15 9.14 57.54
CA TYR A 70 -13.77 9.18 56.21
C TYR A 70 -14.86 8.09 56.08
N PRO A 71 -16.02 8.35 55.43
CA PRO A 71 -16.46 9.61 54.84
C PRO A 71 -17.19 10.58 55.79
N SER A 72 -17.45 10.22 57.05
CA SER A 72 -18.28 11.08 57.94
C SER A 72 -17.74 12.51 58.13
N ASP A 73 -16.43 12.71 58.23
CA ASP A 73 -15.87 14.00 58.63
C ASP A 73 -15.07 14.75 57.58
N ASP A 74 -14.13 14.07 56.91
CA ASP A 74 -13.16 14.66 56.00
C ASP A 74 -12.75 13.64 54.91
N PRO A 75 -12.38 14.12 53.69
CA PRO A 75 -11.99 13.27 52.56
C PRO A 75 -10.68 12.52 52.85
N PRO A 76 -10.36 11.43 52.13
CA PRO A 76 -9.19 10.62 52.41
C PRO A 76 -7.92 11.34 51.95
N SER A 77 -6.78 11.03 52.55
CA SER A 77 -5.50 11.66 52.15
C SER A 77 -4.97 11.03 50.85
N PHE A 78 -4.36 11.82 49.97
CA PHE A 78 -3.92 11.36 48.65
C PHE A 78 -2.50 11.80 48.26
N ILE A 79 -1.89 11.06 47.32
CA ILE A 79 -0.58 11.34 46.68
C ILE A 79 -0.74 11.13 45.16
N LEU A 80 -0.18 12.03 44.35
CA LEU A 80 -0.23 12.02 42.89
C LEU A 80 1.14 11.70 42.27
N SER A 81 1.15 10.94 41.16
CA SER A 81 2.37 10.58 40.44
C SER A 81 2.09 10.39 38.94
N CYS A 82 2.72 11.21 38.10
CA CYS A 82 2.58 11.16 36.65
C CYS A 82 3.87 11.67 35.96
N CYS A 83 4.59 10.80 35.25
CA CYS A 83 5.87 11.13 34.61
C CYS A 83 5.77 12.18 33.48
N TYR A 84 4.57 12.44 32.94
CA TYR A 84 4.33 13.38 31.85
C TYR A 84 3.50 14.61 32.26
N PHE A 85 3.29 14.82 33.56
CA PHE A 85 2.88 16.13 34.11
C PHE A 85 4.10 16.80 34.76
N SER A 86 4.18 18.13 34.71
CA SER A 86 5.18 18.86 35.48
C SER A 86 4.82 18.83 36.97
N LYS A 87 5.81 19.04 37.85
CA LYS A 87 5.58 19.17 39.30
C LYS A 87 4.57 20.30 39.63
N ILE A 88 4.53 21.35 38.79
CA ILE A 88 3.57 22.47 38.88
C ILE A 88 2.16 22.01 38.52
N SER A 89 1.97 21.30 37.41
CA SER A 89 0.64 20.80 37.01
C SER A 89 0.06 19.83 38.03
N LEU A 90 0.88 18.98 38.66
CA LEU A 90 0.44 18.09 39.74
C LEU A 90 0.11 18.85 41.04
N LYS A 91 0.87 19.89 41.39
CA LYS A 91 0.55 20.80 42.52
C LYS A 91 -0.80 21.51 42.30
N ASN A 92 -1.07 21.97 41.07
CA ASN A 92 -2.36 22.56 40.71
C ASN A 92 -3.50 21.52 40.75
N LEU A 93 -3.24 20.28 40.35
CA LEU A 93 -4.19 19.18 40.44
C LEU A 93 -4.49 18.78 41.89
N CYS A 94 -3.48 18.75 42.78
CA CYS A 94 -3.69 18.61 44.23
C CYS A 94 -4.64 19.70 44.76
N GLN A 95 -4.41 20.96 44.40
CA GLN A 95 -5.28 22.07 44.82
C GLN A 95 -6.71 21.93 44.28
N LYS A 96 -6.90 21.48 43.03
CA LYS A 96 -8.23 21.21 42.48
C LYS A 96 -8.97 20.13 43.27
N LEU A 97 -8.30 19.03 43.60
CA LEU A 97 -8.84 17.95 44.45
C LEU A 97 -9.18 18.45 45.87
N ASP A 98 -8.31 19.27 46.48
CA ASP A 98 -8.57 19.91 47.78
C ASP A 98 -9.81 20.82 47.77
N THR A 99 -10.08 21.48 46.63
CA THR A 99 -11.26 22.35 46.43
C THR A 99 -12.50 21.61 45.94
N HIS A 100 -12.40 20.30 45.65
CA HIS A 100 -13.55 19.53 45.16
C HIS A 100 -14.65 19.46 46.24
N PRO A 101 -15.94 19.65 45.88
CA PRO A 101 -17.02 19.50 46.84
C PRO A 101 -17.00 18.13 47.53
N PHE A 102 -16.95 18.13 48.86
CA PHE A 102 -17.01 16.92 49.68
C PHE A 102 -18.29 16.94 50.53
N ILE A 103 -19.13 15.92 50.38
CA ILE A 103 -20.38 15.77 51.13
C ILE A 103 -20.10 14.84 52.31
N LYS A 104 -20.13 15.40 53.53
CA LYS A 104 -19.92 14.61 54.77
C LYS A 104 -20.88 13.42 54.82
N GLY A 105 -20.30 12.23 54.98
CA GLY A 105 -20.98 10.94 54.98
C GLY A 105 -20.95 10.20 53.65
N GLU A 106 -20.61 10.84 52.53
CA GLU A 106 -20.53 10.21 51.20
C GLU A 106 -19.10 10.03 50.69
N VAL A 107 -18.94 9.00 49.84
CA VAL A 107 -17.65 8.58 49.29
C VAL A 107 -17.33 9.37 48.01
N CYS A 108 -16.04 9.61 47.71
CA CYS A 108 -15.63 10.60 46.70
C CYS A 108 -14.40 10.23 45.85
N VAL A 109 -13.78 9.06 46.03
CA VAL A 109 -12.55 8.69 45.30
C VAL A 109 -12.84 8.50 43.80
N TYR A 110 -14.03 8.04 43.43
CA TYR A 110 -14.43 7.95 42.01
C TYR A 110 -14.54 9.33 41.35
N ASP A 111 -15.16 10.31 42.03
CA ASP A 111 -15.29 11.69 41.51
C ASP A 111 -13.91 12.34 41.28
N TRP A 112 -12.96 12.05 42.17
CA TRP A 112 -11.56 12.47 42.00
C TRP A 112 -10.89 11.84 40.78
N ILE A 113 -11.18 10.58 40.45
CA ILE A 113 -10.66 9.93 39.24
C ILE A 113 -11.27 10.56 37.99
N GLU A 114 -12.57 10.86 37.98
CA GLU A 114 -13.23 11.57 36.88
C GLU A 114 -12.69 12.99 36.69
N LEU A 115 -12.40 13.72 37.78
CA LEU A 115 -11.73 15.03 37.70
C LEU A 115 -10.32 14.90 37.11
N ILE A 116 -9.53 13.91 37.53
CA ILE A 116 -8.19 13.65 36.97
C ILE A 116 -8.29 13.30 35.47
N LYS A 117 -9.30 12.54 35.04
CA LYS A 117 -9.57 12.27 33.61
C LYS A 117 -9.90 13.55 32.84
N GLN A 118 -10.78 14.40 33.37
CA GLN A 118 -11.21 15.66 32.71
C GLN A 118 -10.07 16.68 32.56
N GLU A 119 -9.08 16.64 33.43
CA GLU A 119 -7.89 17.52 33.36
C GLU A 119 -6.92 17.13 32.23
N ILE A 120 -7.01 15.91 31.68
CA ILE A 120 -6.30 15.53 30.46
C ILE A 120 -7.18 15.85 29.24
N THR A 121 -6.88 16.98 28.60
CA THR A 121 -7.44 17.32 27.29
C THR A 121 -6.87 16.43 26.18
N THR A 122 -7.37 16.54 24.95
CA THR A 122 -6.79 15.85 23.78
C THR A 122 -5.39 16.34 23.37
N GLU A 123 -4.82 17.32 24.07
CA GLU A 123 -3.49 17.85 23.85
C GLU A 123 -2.67 17.93 25.15
N LEU A 124 -1.39 17.57 25.07
CA LEU A 124 -0.37 17.79 26.09
C LEU A 124 0.80 18.58 25.50
N THR A 125 0.98 19.81 25.94
CA THR A 125 2.23 20.54 25.72
C THR A 125 3.17 20.27 26.90
N LEU A 126 4.38 19.77 26.60
CA LEU A 126 5.48 19.71 27.55
C LEU A 126 6.24 21.04 27.48
N ASP A 127 6.15 21.86 28.53
CA ASP A 127 6.72 23.20 28.56
C ASP A 127 7.84 23.35 29.60
N THR A 128 8.70 24.34 29.38
CA THR A 128 9.83 24.66 30.24
C THR A 128 9.45 25.62 31.37
N THR A 129 8.21 25.59 31.89
CA THR A 129 7.83 26.49 33.00
C THR A 129 8.57 26.09 34.27
N VAL A 130 9.37 27.03 34.78
CA VAL A 130 10.10 26.91 36.04
C VAL A 130 9.42 27.81 37.07
N ASP A 131 9.10 27.24 38.23
CA ASP A 131 8.63 27.98 39.41
C ASP A 131 9.54 27.60 40.59
N ASP A 132 10.23 28.58 41.17
CA ASP A 132 11.11 28.38 42.34
C ASP A 132 10.31 28.07 43.63
N GLN A 133 8.97 28.19 43.62
CA GLN A 133 8.16 28.14 44.84
C GLN A 133 7.59 26.76 45.18
N MET A 134 8.41 25.97 45.90
CA MET A 134 8.00 24.91 46.84
C MET A 134 7.17 23.73 46.27
N ASN A 135 7.76 22.54 46.37
CA ASN A 135 7.09 21.25 46.11
C ASN A 135 5.92 21.02 47.08
N ASP A 136 4.78 20.56 46.56
CA ASP A 136 3.72 19.97 47.39
C ASP A 136 4.15 18.55 47.81
N PRO A 137 4.12 18.18 49.10
CA PRO A 137 4.60 16.87 49.58
C PRO A 137 3.78 15.68 49.05
N ARG A 138 2.61 15.92 48.43
CA ARG A 138 1.77 14.90 47.80
C ARG A 138 2.15 14.63 46.35
N VAL A 139 3.07 15.39 45.75
CA VAL A 139 3.55 15.18 44.38
C VAL A 139 4.81 14.30 44.43
N LEU A 140 4.66 13.01 44.07
CA LEU A 140 5.74 12.03 44.16
C LEU A 140 6.58 11.96 42.88
N ASN A 141 5.96 12.01 41.70
CA ASN A 141 6.66 12.14 40.42
C ASN A 141 5.93 13.11 39.50
N GLY A 142 6.65 14.14 39.07
CA GLY A 142 6.34 14.97 37.91
C GLY A 142 7.67 15.33 37.24
N TYR A 143 7.65 15.62 35.94
CA TYR A 143 8.89 15.92 35.21
C TYR A 143 9.52 17.26 35.64
N LEU A 144 10.83 17.35 35.44
CA LEU A 144 11.61 18.58 35.50
C LEU A 144 11.73 19.23 34.11
N PRO A 145 11.76 20.57 33.99
CA PRO A 145 11.91 21.28 32.71
C PRO A 145 13.11 20.84 31.85
N GLU A 146 14.26 20.51 32.46
CA GLU A 146 15.44 20.00 31.76
C GLU A 146 15.23 18.62 31.10
N ASN A 147 14.22 17.86 31.53
CA ASN A 147 14.02 16.46 31.17
C ASN A 147 12.97 16.25 30.06
N ILE A 148 12.31 17.32 29.60
CA ILE A 148 11.18 17.32 28.64
C ILE A 148 11.43 16.45 27.41
N ASP A 149 12.59 16.61 26.76
CA ASP A 149 12.90 15.92 25.50
C ASP A 149 12.97 14.39 25.67
N GLN A 150 13.28 13.92 26.88
CA GLN A 150 13.39 12.50 27.22
C GLN A 150 12.05 11.92 27.66
N ILE A 151 11.23 12.70 28.36
CA ILE A 151 9.80 12.37 28.60
C ILE A 151 9.05 12.27 27.26
N TYR A 152 9.33 13.16 26.31
CA TYR A 152 8.76 13.11 24.97
C TYR A 152 9.14 11.84 24.20
N GLN A 153 10.40 11.38 24.27
CA GLN A 153 10.79 10.07 23.72
C GLN A 153 10.11 8.91 24.46
N HIS A 154 10.07 8.94 25.79
CA HIS A 154 9.41 7.91 26.61
C HIS A 154 7.93 7.73 26.26
N LEU A 155 7.18 8.83 26.07
CA LEU A 155 5.79 8.78 25.63
C LEU A 155 5.63 8.15 24.24
N ILE A 156 6.49 8.53 23.29
CA ILE A 156 6.50 7.99 21.92
C ILE A 156 6.82 6.49 21.92
N ASP A 157 7.80 6.04 22.70
CA ASP A 157 8.20 4.63 22.75
C ASP A 157 7.19 3.76 23.52
N TYR A 158 6.64 4.25 24.63
CA TYR A 158 5.52 3.60 25.32
C TYR A 158 4.32 3.43 24.39
N ASN A 159 3.98 4.45 23.59
CA ASN A 159 2.88 4.36 22.63
C ASN A 159 3.14 3.26 21.57
N LYS A 160 4.32 3.25 20.94
CA LYS A 160 4.71 2.18 19.97
C LYS A 160 4.61 0.79 20.60
N GLU A 161 5.04 0.63 21.86
CA GLU A 161 5.01 -0.66 22.54
C GLU A 161 3.61 -1.11 22.93
N ARG A 162 2.70 -0.18 23.26
CA ARG A 162 1.28 -0.50 23.47
C ARG A 162 0.58 -0.82 22.16
N GLU A 163 0.82 -0.06 21.08
CA GLU A 163 0.33 -0.39 19.74
C GLU A 163 0.81 -1.78 19.29
N GLU A 164 2.09 -2.10 19.51
CA GLU A 164 2.68 -3.38 19.12
C GLU A 164 2.18 -4.53 20.03
N LYS A 165 1.98 -4.32 21.34
CA LYS A 165 1.28 -5.29 22.23
C LYS A 165 -0.17 -5.50 21.81
N GLN A 166 -0.91 -4.44 21.51
CA GLN A 166 -2.30 -4.52 21.06
C GLN A 166 -2.38 -5.27 19.73
N PHE A 167 -1.49 -4.95 18.78
CA PHE A 167 -1.36 -5.68 17.52
C PHE A 167 -1.04 -7.16 17.75
N GLN A 168 -0.10 -7.48 18.63
CA GLN A 168 0.30 -8.86 18.94
C GLN A 168 -0.84 -9.71 19.53
N ASN A 169 -1.69 -9.09 20.34
CA ASN A 169 -2.89 -9.72 20.92
C ASN A 169 -4.10 -9.71 19.97
N GLN A 170 -4.14 -8.80 18.98
CA GLN A 170 -5.21 -8.75 17.99
C GLN A 170 -5.11 -9.93 17.01
N LEU A 171 -6.26 -10.52 16.69
CA LEU A 171 -6.36 -11.55 15.67
C LEU A 171 -6.26 -10.93 14.26
N GLN A 172 -5.39 -11.49 13.42
CA GLN A 172 -5.14 -11.08 12.04
C GLN A 172 -5.28 -12.27 11.09
N THR A 173 -5.78 -12.04 9.89
CA THR A 173 -5.95 -13.10 8.87
C THR A 173 -4.80 -13.10 7.87
N CYS A 174 -4.16 -14.26 7.68
CA CYS A 174 -3.05 -14.38 6.74
C CYS A 174 -3.51 -14.37 5.28
N LEU A 175 -2.91 -13.50 4.46
CA LEU A 175 -3.22 -13.33 3.04
C LEU A 175 -2.75 -14.48 2.10
N ILE A 176 -2.25 -15.60 2.64
CA ILE A 176 -1.83 -16.80 1.87
C ILE A 176 -2.72 -18.01 2.20
N CYS A 177 -2.93 -18.31 3.48
CA CYS A 177 -3.70 -19.49 3.92
C CYS A 177 -5.11 -19.16 4.44
N SER A 178 -5.46 -17.88 4.58
CA SER A 178 -6.71 -17.39 5.18
C SER A 178 -6.95 -17.81 6.64
N ASN A 179 -5.97 -18.41 7.32
CA ASN A 179 -6.05 -18.67 8.75
C ASN A 179 -5.96 -17.35 9.54
N THR A 180 -6.85 -17.22 10.53
CA THR A 180 -6.78 -16.15 11.53
C THR A 180 -5.92 -16.61 12.71
N ILE A 181 -4.95 -15.77 13.09
CA ILE A 181 -3.92 -16.04 14.10
C ILE A 181 -3.61 -14.75 14.88
N PRO A 182 -3.10 -14.82 16.13
CA PRO A 182 -2.66 -13.63 16.86
C PRO A 182 -1.55 -12.89 16.10
N GLY A 183 -1.48 -11.57 16.23
CA GLY A 183 -0.42 -10.74 15.64
C GLY A 183 0.99 -11.19 16.07
N ASN A 184 1.14 -11.77 17.27
CA ASN A 184 2.40 -12.33 17.76
C ASN A 184 2.90 -13.54 16.93
N ASP A 185 2.04 -14.24 16.19
CA ASP A 185 2.41 -15.32 15.25
C ASP A 185 2.27 -14.91 13.77
N CYS A 186 1.86 -13.67 13.54
CA CYS A 186 1.93 -13.02 12.25
C CYS A 186 3.31 -12.43 12.00
N ILE A 187 3.52 -12.01 10.76
CA ILE A 187 4.53 -11.02 10.37
C ILE A 187 3.81 -9.95 9.55
N ARG A 188 3.86 -8.70 10.05
CA ARG A 188 3.43 -7.49 9.36
C ARG A 188 4.61 -6.96 8.54
N LEU A 189 4.54 -7.02 7.21
CA LEU A 189 5.60 -6.49 6.35
C LEU A 189 5.62 -4.95 6.42
N HIS A 190 6.63 -4.37 7.05
CA HIS A 190 6.69 -2.97 7.47
C HIS A 190 6.52 -1.98 6.30
N ARG A 191 7.00 -2.34 5.10
CA ARG A 191 6.84 -1.49 3.90
C ARG A 191 5.41 -1.42 3.35
N CYS A 192 4.54 -2.39 3.64
CA CYS A 192 3.19 -2.49 3.03
C CYS A 192 2.04 -2.76 4.00
N GLY A 193 2.28 -3.09 5.27
CA GLY A 193 1.24 -3.43 6.25
C GLY A 193 0.63 -4.83 6.08
N HIS A 194 0.87 -5.53 4.96
CA HIS A 194 0.34 -6.86 4.69
C HIS A 194 0.75 -7.92 5.74
N PHE A 195 -0.21 -8.80 6.06
CA PHE A 195 -0.11 -9.81 7.13
C PHE A 195 0.00 -11.23 6.61
N TYR A 196 0.92 -12.01 7.19
CA TYR A 196 1.11 -13.41 6.87
C TYR A 196 1.48 -14.27 8.09
N CYS A 197 1.15 -15.55 8.04
CA CYS A 197 1.60 -16.52 9.01
C CYS A 197 3.11 -16.82 8.84
N ARG A 198 3.82 -17.08 9.94
CA ARG A 198 5.27 -17.40 9.91
C ARG A 198 5.63 -18.53 8.94
N SER A 199 4.90 -19.66 8.99
CA SER A 199 5.14 -20.80 8.10
C SER A 199 4.79 -20.50 6.63
N CYS A 200 3.84 -19.61 6.38
CA CYS A 200 3.44 -19.15 5.04
C CYS A 200 4.57 -18.36 4.38
N LEU A 201 5.11 -17.34 5.07
CA LEU A 201 6.24 -16.55 4.57
C LEU A 201 7.53 -17.36 4.51
N ASN A 202 7.79 -18.22 5.49
CA ASN A 202 8.97 -19.09 5.45
C ASN A 202 8.91 -19.99 4.21
N SER A 203 7.77 -20.67 3.96
CA SER A 203 7.57 -21.50 2.76
C SER A 203 7.72 -20.70 1.45
N TYR A 204 7.16 -19.49 1.37
CA TYR A 204 7.35 -18.59 0.22
C TYR A 204 8.83 -18.25 0.00
N VAL A 205 9.54 -17.83 1.06
CA VAL A 205 10.97 -17.51 0.99
C VAL A 205 11.81 -18.75 0.66
N GLN A 206 11.48 -19.94 1.18
CA GLN A 206 12.13 -21.20 0.80
C GLN A 206 11.97 -21.45 -0.70
N MET A 207 10.75 -21.37 -1.23
CA MET A 207 10.49 -21.64 -2.64
C MET A 207 11.16 -20.61 -3.55
N THR A 208 11.11 -19.32 -3.21
CA THR A 208 11.79 -18.29 -4.00
C THR A 208 13.32 -18.42 -3.93
N LEU A 209 13.91 -18.81 -2.79
CA LEU A 209 15.35 -19.06 -2.69
C LEU A 209 15.81 -20.39 -3.31
N LYS A 210 14.90 -21.35 -3.50
CA LYS A 210 15.16 -22.65 -4.17
C LYS A 210 14.99 -22.56 -5.69
N ASN A 211 13.92 -21.90 -6.15
CA ASN A 211 13.52 -21.82 -7.56
C ASN A 211 14.00 -20.54 -8.27
N GLY A 212 14.25 -19.47 -7.52
CA GLY A 212 14.57 -18.15 -8.04
C GLY A 212 15.88 -18.11 -8.82
N ARG A 213 15.91 -17.27 -9.85
CA ARG A 213 17.13 -17.01 -10.61
C ARG A 213 18.04 -16.08 -9.79
N PHE A 214 19.36 -16.18 -10.02
CA PHE A 214 20.32 -15.21 -9.51
C PHE A 214 19.89 -13.79 -9.96
N GLY A 215 19.58 -12.91 -9.00
CA GLY A 215 19.19 -11.51 -9.26
C GLY A 215 17.78 -11.10 -8.77
N GLU A 216 16.88 -12.05 -8.49
CA GLU A 216 15.51 -11.71 -8.06
C GLU A 216 15.46 -11.31 -6.57
N LYS A 217 14.82 -10.17 -6.28
CA LYS A 217 14.60 -9.66 -4.91
C LYS A 217 13.42 -10.39 -4.28
N LEU A 218 13.48 -10.67 -2.97
CA LEU A 218 12.32 -11.14 -2.23
C LEU A 218 11.29 -10.01 -2.10
N LEU A 219 10.11 -10.21 -2.71
CA LEU A 219 9.00 -9.25 -2.74
C LEU A 219 7.84 -9.71 -1.86
N CYS A 220 6.95 -8.77 -1.54
CA CYS A 220 5.70 -9.07 -0.86
C CYS A 220 4.88 -10.11 -1.66
N PRO A 221 4.38 -11.20 -1.03
CA PRO A 221 3.56 -12.21 -1.72
C PRO A 221 2.22 -11.70 -2.27
N GLN A 222 1.74 -10.52 -1.85
CA GLN A 222 0.44 -10.01 -2.27
C GLN A 222 0.44 -9.61 -3.74
N ASN A 223 -0.59 -10.04 -4.48
CA ASN A 223 -0.84 -9.60 -5.85
C ASN A 223 -0.73 -8.07 -5.98
N HIS A 224 -0.02 -7.62 -7.02
CA HIS A 224 0.29 -6.21 -7.31
C HIS A 224 1.23 -5.49 -6.31
N CYS A 225 1.70 -6.13 -5.22
CA CYS A 225 2.58 -5.49 -4.24
C CYS A 225 4.08 -5.65 -4.57
N GLN A 226 4.64 -4.71 -5.35
CA GLN A 226 6.05 -4.71 -5.75
C GLN A 226 7.04 -4.26 -4.63
N LYS A 227 6.65 -4.28 -3.35
CA LYS A 227 7.51 -3.82 -2.25
C LYS A 227 8.43 -4.95 -1.77
N PRO A 228 9.76 -4.73 -1.63
CA PRO A 228 10.69 -5.75 -1.18
C PRO A 228 10.64 -5.98 0.33
N LEU A 229 10.94 -7.20 0.76
CA LEU A 229 11.16 -7.54 2.17
C LEU A 229 12.48 -6.91 2.67
N LEU A 230 12.52 -6.53 3.95
CA LEU A 230 13.70 -6.04 4.64
C LEU A 230 14.60 -7.21 5.12
N PRO A 231 15.93 -7.06 5.16
CA PRO A 231 16.83 -8.10 5.67
C PRO A 231 16.50 -8.56 7.10
N ASN A 232 16.03 -7.64 7.96
CA ASN A 232 15.61 -7.97 9.33
C ASN A 232 14.30 -8.78 9.38
N GLU A 233 13.34 -8.48 8.49
CA GLU A 233 12.13 -9.30 8.33
C GLU A 233 12.50 -10.70 7.83
N ILE A 234 13.40 -10.80 6.85
CA ILE A 234 13.88 -12.08 6.30
C ILE A 234 14.59 -12.91 7.38
N LYS A 235 15.35 -12.28 8.28
CA LYS A 235 15.97 -12.94 9.44
C LYS A 235 14.96 -13.42 10.50
N GLN A 236 13.79 -12.78 10.60
CA GLN A 236 12.68 -13.23 11.46
C GLN A 236 11.83 -14.32 10.80
N ILE A 237 11.76 -14.35 9.47
CA ILE A 237 11.05 -15.36 8.67
C ILE A 237 11.82 -16.68 8.62
N ILE A 238 13.13 -16.61 8.36
CA ILE A 238 13.98 -17.80 8.17
C ILE A 238 14.52 -18.30 9.52
N GLN A 239 14.03 -19.45 9.96
CA GLN A 239 14.56 -20.20 11.11
C GLN A 239 15.70 -21.18 10.74
N ASP A 240 15.90 -21.45 9.44
CA ASP A 240 16.95 -22.33 8.93
C ASP A 240 18.22 -21.52 8.62
N GLU A 241 19.24 -21.68 9.47
CA GLU A 241 20.54 -21.03 9.34
C GLU A 241 21.21 -21.28 7.97
N GLN A 242 21.07 -22.47 7.38
CA GLN A 242 21.65 -22.75 6.06
C GLN A 242 20.92 -22.00 4.94
N LEU A 243 19.60 -21.83 5.07
CA LEU A 243 18.80 -21.03 4.14
C LEU A 243 19.10 -19.53 4.31
N TYR A 244 19.34 -19.07 5.53
CA TYR A 244 19.70 -17.67 5.80
C TYR A 244 21.10 -17.35 5.25
N GLN A 245 22.10 -18.20 5.49
CA GLN A 245 23.43 -18.07 4.88
C GLN A 245 23.40 -18.14 3.34
N ARG A 246 22.50 -18.94 2.75
CA ARG A 246 22.24 -18.95 1.30
C ARG A 246 21.66 -17.61 0.81
N TYR A 247 20.72 -17.01 1.56
CA TYR A 247 20.19 -15.68 1.27
C TYR A 247 21.26 -14.58 1.37
N GLU A 248 22.06 -14.57 2.43
CA GLU A 248 23.14 -13.59 2.60
C GLU A 248 24.18 -13.69 1.49
N ARG A 249 24.64 -14.91 1.16
CA ARG A 249 25.59 -15.14 0.06
C ARG A 249 25.05 -14.67 -1.29
N LEU A 250 23.78 -14.97 -1.60
CA LEU A 250 23.14 -14.53 -2.85
C LEU A 250 22.96 -13.00 -2.89
N THR A 251 22.63 -12.38 -1.76
CA THR A 251 22.46 -10.92 -1.66
C THR A 251 23.80 -10.19 -1.81
N LEU A 252 24.86 -10.71 -1.16
CA LEU A 252 26.22 -10.22 -1.32
C LEU A 252 26.73 -10.40 -2.76
N GLN A 253 26.47 -11.55 -3.38
CA GLN A 253 26.83 -11.81 -4.77
C GLN A 253 26.13 -10.81 -5.72
N GLN A 254 24.83 -10.55 -5.55
CA GLN A 254 24.10 -9.53 -6.34
C GLN A 254 24.67 -8.12 -6.15
N ALA A 255 25.01 -7.73 -4.93
CA ALA A 255 25.62 -6.43 -4.64
C ALA A 255 26.98 -6.30 -5.35
N LEU A 256 27.84 -7.32 -5.25
CA LEU A 256 29.14 -7.39 -5.91
C LEU A 256 29.03 -7.44 -7.45
N GLU A 257 28.04 -8.16 -8.01
CA GLU A 257 27.78 -8.20 -9.46
C GLU A 257 27.25 -6.86 -10.01
N SER A 258 26.73 -5.97 -9.15
CA SER A 258 26.34 -4.61 -9.54
C SER A 258 27.50 -3.59 -9.54
N MET A 259 28.68 -3.98 -9.02
CA MET A 259 29.86 -3.13 -8.92
C MET A 259 30.79 -3.37 -10.12
N SER A 260 31.06 -2.32 -10.90
CA SER A 260 31.85 -2.45 -12.15
C SER A 260 33.34 -2.73 -11.93
N ASP A 261 33.83 -2.52 -10.72
CA ASP A 261 35.20 -2.79 -10.26
C ASP A 261 35.37 -4.20 -9.67
N VAL A 262 34.30 -5.00 -9.55
CA VAL A 262 34.39 -6.38 -9.04
C VAL A 262 34.41 -7.40 -10.17
N ILE A 263 35.39 -8.30 -10.14
CA ILE A 263 35.52 -9.41 -11.09
C ILE A 263 35.67 -10.75 -10.35
N TRP A 264 35.05 -11.79 -10.90
CA TRP A 264 35.00 -13.11 -10.26
C TRP A 264 36.13 -14.02 -10.74
N CYS A 265 36.83 -14.67 -9.80
CA CYS A 265 37.90 -15.60 -10.15
C CYS A 265 37.35 -16.87 -10.82
N PRO A 266 37.81 -17.25 -12.03
CA PRO A 266 37.27 -18.39 -12.77
C PRO A 266 37.58 -19.76 -12.14
N ARG A 267 38.55 -19.85 -11.21
CA ARG A 267 38.90 -21.13 -10.53
C ARG A 267 38.13 -21.40 -9.24
N CYS A 268 37.80 -20.37 -8.46
CA CYS A 268 37.24 -20.52 -7.11
C CYS A 268 36.02 -19.63 -6.83
N GLN A 269 35.57 -18.83 -7.81
CA GLN A 269 34.42 -17.94 -7.70
C GLN A 269 34.47 -16.96 -6.52
N SER A 270 35.67 -16.68 -6.00
CA SER A 270 35.88 -15.55 -5.08
C SER A 270 35.89 -14.23 -5.85
N ALA A 271 35.32 -13.18 -5.25
CA ALA A 271 35.42 -11.82 -5.76
C ALA A 271 36.87 -11.32 -5.70
N VAL A 272 37.24 -10.50 -6.68
CA VAL A 272 38.56 -9.87 -6.84
C VAL A 272 38.32 -8.43 -7.30
N LEU A 273 39.03 -7.47 -6.69
CA LEU A 273 38.94 -6.08 -7.10
C LEU A 273 39.78 -5.85 -8.36
N SER A 274 39.15 -5.28 -9.39
CA SER A 274 39.77 -4.87 -10.65
C SER A 274 40.53 -3.55 -10.43
N GLY A 275 41.72 -3.62 -9.85
CA GLY A 275 42.55 -2.45 -9.57
C GLY A 275 42.80 -1.55 -10.80
N ASN A 276 42.90 -0.24 -10.53
CA ASN A 276 42.87 0.89 -11.49
C ASN A 276 44.02 0.95 -12.52
N GLY A 277 44.82 -0.10 -12.68
CA GLY A 277 45.81 -0.20 -13.75
C GLY A 277 45.17 -0.55 -15.09
N ASP A 278 45.68 0.04 -16.17
CA ASP A 278 45.35 -0.33 -17.57
C ASP A 278 45.78 -1.76 -17.94
N ASP A 279 46.58 -2.41 -17.09
CA ASP A 279 46.94 -3.80 -17.23
C ASP A 279 45.70 -4.71 -17.19
N ASN A 280 45.68 -5.75 -18.02
CA ASN A 280 44.59 -6.73 -17.99
C ASN A 280 44.74 -7.73 -16.82
N LEU A 281 45.48 -7.39 -15.76
CA LEU A 281 45.96 -8.34 -14.74
C LEU A 281 45.04 -8.44 -13.52
N ALA A 282 44.47 -9.63 -13.29
CA ALA A 282 43.73 -9.94 -12.07
C ALA A 282 44.43 -11.05 -11.29
N ILE A 283 44.57 -10.90 -9.98
CA ILE A 283 45.13 -11.92 -9.07
C ILE A 283 44.10 -12.19 -7.98
N CYS A 284 43.69 -13.44 -7.81
CA CYS A 284 42.75 -13.81 -6.74
C CYS A 284 43.47 -14.04 -5.41
N ASP A 285 43.13 -13.30 -4.36
CA ASP A 285 43.78 -13.48 -3.05
C ASP A 285 43.54 -14.86 -2.42
N GLN A 286 42.38 -15.47 -2.65
CA GLN A 286 41.99 -16.75 -2.06
C GLN A 286 42.74 -17.95 -2.65
N CYS A 287 42.94 -18.00 -3.98
CA CYS A 287 43.58 -19.14 -4.64
C CYS A 287 44.88 -18.79 -5.39
N ARG A 288 45.34 -17.54 -5.31
CA ARG A 288 46.51 -16.96 -6.00
C ARG A 288 46.53 -17.17 -7.53
N TYR A 289 45.37 -17.44 -8.13
CA TYR A 289 45.25 -17.60 -9.58
C TYR A 289 45.28 -16.25 -10.30
N THR A 290 46.10 -16.18 -11.35
CA THR A 290 46.35 -14.98 -12.15
C THR A 290 45.65 -15.09 -13.51
N PHE A 291 44.74 -14.17 -13.80
CA PHE A 291 43.82 -14.23 -14.94
C PHE A 291 43.63 -12.86 -15.61
N CYS A 292 43.06 -12.87 -16.81
CA CYS A 292 42.79 -11.66 -17.57
C CYS A 292 41.49 -10.97 -17.11
N LYS A 293 41.56 -9.70 -16.67
CA LYS A 293 40.39 -8.86 -16.30
C LYS A 293 39.27 -8.92 -17.36
N LYS A 294 39.65 -8.88 -18.65
CA LYS A 294 38.72 -8.80 -19.80
C LYS A 294 38.16 -10.15 -20.23
N CYS A 295 39.00 -11.13 -20.61
CA CYS A 295 38.53 -12.40 -21.17
C CYS A 295 38.33 -13.54 -20.15
N ARG A 296 38.74 -13.33 -18.89
CA ARG A 296 38.65 -14.29 -17.76
C ARG A 296 39.43 -15.60 -17.94
N GLU A 297 40.27 -15.71 -18.97
CA GLU A 297 41.24 -16.80 -19.16
C GLU A 297 42.55 -16.55 -18.37
N VAL A 298 43.52 -17.47 -18.48
CA VAL A 298 44.91 -17.26 -18.02
C VAL A 298 45.42 -15.88 -18.49
N PHE A 299 46.12 -15.15 -17.62
CA PHE A 299 46.64 -13.83 -17.95
C PHE A 299 47.57 -13.84 -19.18
N HIS A 300 47.41 -12.83 -20.04
CA HIS A 300 48.21 -12.64 -21.25
C HIS A 300 48.66 -11.16 -21.37
N PHE A 301 49.92 -10.96 -21.76
CA PHE A 301 50.49 -9.61 -21.96
C PHE A 301 50.01 -8.91 -23.26
N GLN A 302 49.31 -9.63 -24.13
CA GLN A 302 48.84 -9.13 -25.43
C GLN A 302 47.74 -8.05 -25.25
N GLU A 303 47.83 -6.98 -26.06
CA GLU A 303 46.88 -5.85 -26.08
C GLU A 303 45.42 -6.26 -26.34
N THR A 304 45.21 -7.36 -27.05
CA THR A 304 43.89 -7.91 -27.40
C THR A 304 43.78 -9.37 -26.94
N CYS A 305 42.58 -9.80 -26.56
CA CYS A 305 42.38 -11.16 -26.08
C CYS A 305 42.34 -12.16 -27.24
N PRO A 306 42.90 -13.38 -27.11
CA PRO A 306 42.96 -14.35 -28.21
C PRO A 306 41.60 -14.69 -28.85
N LYS A 307 40.52 -14.73 -28.06
CA LYS A 307 39.15 -14.97 -28.55
C LYS A 307 38.64 -13.82 -29.45
N ASP A 308 38.93 -12.58 -29.08
CA ASP A 308 38.48 -11.39 -29.83
C ASP A 308 39.15 -11.31 -31.20
N TYR A 309 40.45 -11.65 -31.26
CA TYR A 309 41.20 -11.74 -32.52
C TYR A 309 40.58 -12.75 -33.48
N LEU A 310 40.24 -13.95 -33.00
CA LEU A 310 39.63 -15.01 -33.81
C LEU A 310 38.21 -14.62 -34.29
N ILE A 311 37.39 -14.03 -33.41
CA ILE A 311 36.05 -13.53 -33.76
C ILE A 311 36.14 -12.41 -34.81
N LYS A 312 37.13 -11.52 -34.70
CA LYS A 312 37.38 -10.45 -35.69
C LYS A 312 37.75 -11.02 -37.06
N GLN A 313 38.61 -12.03 -37.13
CA GLN A 313 38.91 -12.73 -38.40
C GLN A 313 37.67 -13.42 -39.02
N LEU A 314 36.87 -14.11 -38.20
CA LEU A 314 35.67 -14.82 -38.68
C LEU A 314 34.62 -13.84 -39.24
N ARG A 315 34.39 -12.71 -38.55
CA ARG A 315 33.50 -11.64 -39.03
C ARG A 315 33.96 -11.05 -40.37
N LEU A 316 35.26 -10.80 -40.54
CA LEU A 316 35.80 -10.26 -41.81
C LEU A 316 35.52 -11.22 -42.98
N ARG A 317 35.79 -12.52 -42.82
CA ARG A 317 35.48 -13.54 -43.85
C ARG A 317 33.97 -13.62 -44.17
N GLN A 318 33.11 -13.48 -43.17
CA GLN A 318 31.65 -13.42 -43.39
C GLN A 318 31.24 -12.17 -44.19
N PHE A 319 31.77 -10.99 -43.85
CA PHE A 319 31.49 -9.76 -44.60
C PHE A 319 31.95 -9.84 -46.07
N GLU A 320 33.14 -10.41 -46.34
CA GLU A 320 33.62 -10.64 -47.71
C GLU A 320 32.71 -11.60 -48.49
N THR A 321 32.25 -12.67 -47.84
CA THR A 321 31.35 -13.67 -48.45
C THR A 321 29.99 -13.05 -48.81
N ILE A 322 29.37 -12.32 -47.87
CA ILE A 322 28.09 -11.62 -48.08
C ILE A 322 28.23 -10.57 -49.20
N ARG A 323 29.31 -9.79 -49.19
CA ARG A 323 29.58 -8.77 -50.22
C ARG A 323 29.77 -9.36 -51.62
N LYS A 324 30.24 -10.61 -51.72
CA LYS A 324 30.31 -11.34 -53.00
C LYS A 324 28.91 -11.79 -53.45
N GLN A 325 28.14 -12.40 -52.56
CA GLN A 325 26.77 -12.85 -52.83
C GLN A 325 25.88 -11.70 -53.29
N GLN A 326 25.90 -10.56 -52.60
CA GLN A 326 25.13 -9.36 -52.98
C GLN A 326 25.48 -8.82 -54.36
N LYS A 327 26.75 -8.92 -54.80
CA LYS A 327 27.15 -8.57 -56.17
C LYS A 327 26.59 -9.54 -57.20
N GLU A 328 26.75 -10.84 -56.96
CA GLU A 328 26.26 -11.90 -57.85
C GLU A 328 24.72 -11.86 -57.97
N GLU A 329 24.01 -11.55 -56.89
CA GLU A 329 22.56 -11.35 -56.86
C GLU A 329 22.13 -10.09 -57.61
N SER A 330 22.73 -8.94 -57.31
CA SER A 330 22.45 -7.67 -58.01
C SER A 330 22.65 -7.77 -59.53
N GLU A 331 23.69 -8.50 -59.97
CA GLU A 331 23.93 -8.73 -61.40
C GLU A 331 22.90 -9.67 -62.05
N ARG A 332 22.34 -10.64 -61.30
CA ARG A 332 21.19 -11.43 -61.75
C ARG A 332 19.95 -10.56 -61.89
N THR A 333 19.61 -9.77 -60.87
CA THR A 333 18.44 -8.87 -60.88
C THR A 333 18.51 -7.89 -62.05
N ARG A 334 19.70 -7.32 -62.34
CA ARG A 334 19.89 -6.42 -63.49
C ARG A 334 19.65 -7.12 -64.83
N LYS A 335 20.07 -8.39 -64.97
CA LYS A 335 19.83 -9.21 -66.17
C LYS A 335 18.36 -9.63 -66.30
N GLU A 336 17.65 -9.85 -65.20
CA GLU A 336 16.21 -10.11 -65.19
C GLU A 336 15.43 -8.87 -65.66
N GLN A 337 15.67 -7.71 -65.02
CA GLN A 337 15.07 -6.43 -65.38
C GLN A 337 15.32 -6.04 -66.84
N GLU A 338 16.48 -6.36 -67.41
CA GLU A 338 16.77 -6.10 -68.82
C GLU A 338 15.95 -7.01 -69.77
N LYS A 339 15.71 -8.28 -69.41
CA LYS A 339 14.81 -9.17 -70.16
C LYS A 339 13.38 -8.68 -70.09
N ASP A 340 12.90 -8.28 -68.91
CA ASP A 340 11.52 -7.84 -68.72
C ASP A 340 11.25 -6.49 -69.37
N ARG A 341 12.21 -5.56 -69.36
CA ARG A 341 12.13 -4.34 -70.18
C ARG A 341 12.00 -4.67 -71.67
N LYS A 342 12.77 -5.65 -72.18
CA LYS A 342 12.69 -6.11 -73.59
C LYS A 342 11.38 -6.88 -73.91
N ARG A 343 10.72 -7.47 -72.91
CA ARG A 343 9.38 -8.05 -73.03
C ARG A 343 8.31 -6.96 -73.10
N LEU A 344 8.39 -5.97 -72.21
CA LEU A 344 7.46 -4.84 -72.14
C LEU A 344 7.48 -3.99 -73.42
N THR A 345 8.65 -3.60 -73.93
CA THR A 345 8.72 -2.84 -75.21
C THR A 345 8.07 -3.63 -76.37
N LYS A 346 8.27 -4.95 -76.40
CA LYS A 346 7.66 -5.84 -77.41
C LYS A 346 6.15 -6.06 -77.22
N GLN A 347 5.63 -5.83 -76.02
CA GLN A 347 4.18 -5.76 -75.77
C GLN A 347 3.61 -4.39 -76.18
N GLU A 348 4.30 -3.30 -75.87
CA GLU A 348 3.90 -1.96 -76.32
C GLU A 348 3.87 -1.83 -77.85
N GLU A 349 4.88 -2.35 -78.56
CA GLU A 349 4.92 -2.38 -80.02
C GLU A 349 3.70 -3.11 -80.61
N LYS A 350 3.32 -4.25 -80.02
CA LYS A 350 2.11 -4.98 -80.40
C LYS A 350 0.84 -4.18 -80.13
N ALA A 351 0.71 -3.60 -78.93
CA ALA A 351 -0.45 -2.80 -78.56
C ALA A 351 -0.62 -1.56 -79.45
N LYS A 352 0.49 -0.88 -79.80
CA LYS A 352 0.50 0.25 -80.75
C LYS A 352 0.07 -0.19 -82.16
N ALA A 353 0.55 -1.35 -82.64
CA ALA A 353 0.14 -1.91 -83.93
C ALA A 353 -1.33 -2.37 -83.96
N GLU A 354 -1.87 -2.85 -82.84
CA GLU A 354 -3.27 -3.23 -82.67
C GLU A 354 -4.19 -2.02 -82.58
N LEU A 355 -3.80 -0.98 -81.83
CA LEU A 355 -4.50 0.31 -81.78
C LEU A 355 -4.60 0.94 -83.17
N ALA A 356 -3.49 0.98 -83.94
CA ALA A 356 -3.48 1.50 -85.31
C ALA A 356 -4.39 0.70 -86.26
N ARG A 357 -4.56 -0.61 -86.05
CA ARG A 357 -5.53 -1.44 -86.79
C ARG A 357 -6.97 -1.07 -86.42
N LEU A 358 -7.26 -0.89 -85.13
CA LEU A 358 -8.59 -0.48 -84.64
C LEU A 358 -8.95 0.93 -85.12
N GLU A 359 -8.00 1.87 -85.15
CA GLU A 359 -8.20 3.20 -85.72
C GLU A 359 -8.47 3.15 -87.23
N LYS A 360 -7.73 2.31 -87.99
CA LYS A 360 -8.01 2.11 -89.41
C LYS A 360 -9.40 1.50 -89.64
N GLN A 361 -9.82 0.54 -88.81
CA GLN A 361 -11.18 0.00 -88.84
C GLN A 361 -12.25 1.05 -88.49
N LYS A 362 -12.02 1.89 -87.48
CA LYS A 362 -12.92 3.00 -87.11
C LYS A 362 -13.07 4.01 -88.25
N LYS A 363 -11.99 4.36 -88.96
CA LYS A 363 -12.06 5.23 -90.15
C LYS A 363 -12.87 4.59 -91.27
N LEU A 364 -12.62 3.31 -91.59
CA LEU A 364 -13.39 2.55 -92.58
C LEU A 364 -14.86 2.35 -92.19
N ALA A 365 -15.18 2.29 -90.90
CA ALA A 365 -16.55 2.27 -90.40
C ALA A 365 -17.23 3.63 -90.56
N ALA A 366 -16.57 4.73 -90.18
CA ALA A 366 -17.08 6.09 -90.36
C ALA A 366 -17.30 6.46 -91.85
N GLU A 367 -16.39 6.02 -92.73
CA GLU A 367 -16.51 6.17 -94.19
C GLU A 367 -17.73 5.40 -94.75
N ARG A 368 -17.99 4.20 -94.23
CA ARG A 368 -19.22 3.43 -94.53
C ARG A 368 -20.48 4.07 -93.96
N GLU A 369 -20.40 4.71 -92.79
CA GLU A 369 -21.53 5.43 -92.20
C GLU A 369 -21.83 6.72 -92.98
N LEU A 370 -20.82 7.43 -93.48
CA LEU A 370 -20.99 8.56 -94.41
C LEU A 370 -21.64 8.12 -95.73
N LEU A 371 -21.17 7.00 -96.31
CA LEU A 371 -21.79 6.40 -97.49
C LEU A 371 -23.25 5.99 -97.24
N ARG A 372 -23.59 5.51 -96.03
CA ARG A 372 -24.98 5.26 -95.63
C ARG A 372 -25.79 6.54 -95.44
N GLN A 373 -25.19 7.63 -94.97
CA GLN A 373 -25.85 8.93 -94.84
C GLN A 373 -26.18 9.50 -96.22
N GLY A 374 -25.22 9.53 -97.16
CA GLY A 374 -25.50 9.95 -98.55
C GLY A 374 -26.52 9.06 -99.25
N TYR A 375 -26.53 7.74 -98.99
CA TYR A 375 -27.59 6.87 -99.51
C TYR A 375 -28.96 7.13 -98.85
N ARG A 376 -28.99 7.57 -97.58
CA ARG A 376 -30.24 8.02 -96.93
C ARG A 376 -30.74 9.32 -97.51
N GLU A 377 -29.89 10.32 -97.71
CA GLU A 377 -30.28 11.61 -98.32
C GLU A 377 -30.92 11.39 -99.70
N VAL A 378 -30.30 10.58 -100.57
CA VAL A 378 -30.88 10.17 -101.87
C VAL A 378 -32.17 9.33 -101.75
N THR A 379 -32.42 8.69 -100.61
CA THR A 379 -33.69 7.99 -100.34
C THR A 379 -34.75 8.91 -99.73
N ILE A 380 -34.35 9.99 -99.04
CA ILE A 380 -35.23 10.98 -98.42
C ILE A 380 -35.85 11.88 -99.48
N ASP A 381 -35.05 12.39 -100.44
CA ASP A 381 -35.52 13.13 -101.62
C ASP A 381 -36.61 12.37 -102.42
N LEU A 382 -36.56 11.03 -102.39
CA LEU A 382 -37.54 10.14 -103.05
C LEU A 382 -38.70 9.69 -102.13
N SER A 383 -38.84 10.31 -100.95
CA SER A 383 -39.91 10.02 -99.99
C SER A 383 -40.68 11.27 -99.52
N GLU A 384 -40.09 12.46 -99.64
CA GLU A 384 -40.77 13.72 -99.29
C GLU A 384 -41.98 14.03 -100.20
N GLU A 385 -42.01 13.49 -101.43
CA GLU A 385 -43.21 13.57 -102.30
C GLU A 385 -44.37 12.65 -101.84
N ASP A 386 -44.10 11.55 -101.13
CA ASP A 386 -45.12 10.62 -100.62
C ASP A 386 -45.67 11.05 -99.23
N THR A 387 -44.83 11.64 -98.36
CA THR A 387 -45.23 11.97 -96.98
C THR A 387 -46.34 13.02 -96.86
N LEU A 388 -46.56 13.84 -97.89
CA LEU A 388 -47.65 14.82 -97.94
C LEU A 388 -49.05 14.17 -97.85
N LEU A 389 -49.15 12.85 -98.10
CA LEU A 389 -50.41 12.09 -98.07
C LEU A 389 -50.77 11.52 -96.68
N GLU A 390 -49.80 11.31 -95.78
CA GLU A 390 -50.06 10.74 -94.44
C GLU A 390 -50.31 11.79 -93.34
N GLU A 391 -49.80 13.03 -93.49
CA GLU A 391 -50.05 14.10 -92.50
C GLU A 391 -51.53 14.50 -92.41
N ILE A 392 -52.28 14.30 -93.49
CA ILE A 392 -53.74 14.52 -93.56
C ILE A 392 -54.52 13.58 -92.63
N LEU A 393 -53.95 12.41 -92.27
CA LEU A 393 -54.66 11.34 -91.54
C LEU A 393 -54.37 11.29 -90.03
N ASN A 394 -53.29 11.92 -89.55
CA ASN A 394 -52.83 11.76 -88.16
C ASN A 394 -53.22 12.91 -87.22
N ALA A 395 -53.80 14.00 -87.72
CA ALA A 395 -54.19 15.17 -86.93
C ALA A 395 -55.32 14.92 -85.89
N GLU A 396 -56.08 13.82 -86.01
CA GLU A 396 -57.29 13.58 -85.21
C GLU A 396 -57.06 12.81 -83.88
N ARG A 397 -55.81 12.48 -83.49
CA ARG A 397 -55.56 11.34 -82.58
C ARG A 397 -54.97 11.60 -81.17
N MET A 398 -55.46 12.65 -80.49
CA MET A 398 -55.36 12.88 -79.01
C MET A 398 -53.96 13.23 -78.45
N GLU A 399 -53.73 14.16 -77.51
CA GLU A 399 -54.58 15.04 -76.67
C GLU A 399 -55.28 14.45 -75.41
N ALA A 400 -54.93 13.24 -74.93
CA ALA A 400 -55.72 12.55 -73.89
C ALA A 400 -55.00 12.02 -72.62
N LEU A 401 -53.73 12.37 -72.32
CA LEU A 401 -52.93 11.58 -71.35
C LEU A 401 -52.35 12.26 -70.08
N ASN A 402 -52.40 13.59 -69.90
CA ASN A 402 -51.72 14.24 -68.75
C ASN A 402 -52.62 15.11 -67.83
N THR A 403 -53.93 15.16 -68.04
CA THR A 403 -54.85 15.96 -67.21
C THR A 403 -56.10 15.16 -66.80
N GLN A 404 -56.51 15.23 -65.54
CA GLN A 404 -57.81 14.68 -65.08
C GLN A 404 -58.72 15.80 -64.56
N GLN A 405 -59.95 15.47 -64.16
CA GLN A 405 -60.86 16.39 -63.49
C GLN A 405 -61.12 15.93 -62.05
N CYS A 406 -61.37 16.88 -61.14
CA CYS A 406 -61.84 16.56 -59.80
C CYS A 406 -63.18 15.78 -59.86
N PRO A 407 -63.32 14.63 -59.17
CA PRO A 407 -64.59 13.89 -59.12
C PRO A 407 -65.78 14.67 -58.53
N ASN A 408 -65.52 15.70 -57.71
CA ASN A 408 -66.54 16.43 -56.95
C ASN A 408 -66.87 17.83 -57.52
N CYS A 409 -65.93 18.51 -58.17
CA CYS A 409 -66.16 19.87 -58.72
C CYS A 409 -65.65 20.09 -60.16
N HIS A 410 -65.28 19.02 -60.85
CA HIS A 410 -64.89 18.95 -62.28
C HIS A 410 -63.83 19.93 -62.80
N VAL A 411 -63.18 20.71 -61.94
CA VAL A 411 -62.02 21.52 -62.32
C VAL A 411 -60.88 20.59 -62.73
N ARG A 412 -60.15 20.96 -63.80
CA ARG A 412 -59.06 20.15 -64.35
C ARG A 412 -57.86 20.21 -63.39
N ILE A 413 -57.37 19.04 -62.96
CA ILE A 413 -56.22 18.86 -62.06
C ILE A 413 -55.10 18.19 -62.85
N GLU A 414 -53.92 18.77 -62.79
CA GLU A 414 -52.67 18.18 -63.26
C GLU A 414 -51.95 17.50 -62.10
N LYS A 415 -51.22 16.41 -62.37
CA LYS A 415 -50.62 15.58 -61.32
C LYS A 415 -49.36 16.23 -60.74
N ASN A 416 -49.52 17.01 -59.67
CA ASN A 416 -48.46 17.80 -59.03
C ASN A 416 -47.46 17.01 -58.14
N GLY A 417 -47.27 15.71 -58.42
CA GLY A 417 -46.07 14.96 -58.01
C GLY A 417 -46.21 13.97 -56.85
N GLY A 418 -45.64 12.78 -57.04
CA GLY A 418 -45.30 11.80 -55.99
C GLY A 418 -46.46 11.09 -55.30
N CYS A 419 -47.30 11.84 -54.56
CA CYS A 419 -48.35 11.27 -53.74
C CYS A 419 -49.41 10.55 -54.58
N LEU A 420 -49.92 9.45 -54.03
CA LEU A 420 -51.08 8.77 -54.57
C LEU A 420 -52.38 9.41 -54.08
N HIS A 421 -52.45 9.84 -52.83
CA HIS A 421 -53.63 10.52 -52.28
C HIS A 421 -53.61 12.01 -52.71
N MET A 422 -54.43 12.34 -53.70
CA MET A 422 -54.65 13.69 -54.23
C MET A 422 -55.72 14.44 -53.43
N HIS A 423 -55.63 15.78 -53.44
CA HIS A 423 -56.55 16.70 -52.78
C HIS A 423 -56.98 17.78 -53.78
N CYS A 424 -58.28 18.08 -53.88
CA CYS A 424 -58.78 19.15 -54.74
C CYS A 424 -58.85 20.49 -53.99
N SER A 425 -57.89 21.38 -54.23
CA SER A 425 -57.78 22.73 -53.64
C SER A 425 -58.92 23.73 -53.97
N ARG A 426 -60.03 23.25 -54.54
CA ARG A 426 -61.25 24.04 -54.83
C ARG A 426 -62.49 23.53 -54.08
N CYS A 427 -62.47 22.30 -53.56
CA CYS A 427 -63.62 21.67 -52.89
C CYS A 427 -63.22 20.63 -51.82
N ASP A 428 -61.96 20.67 -51.41
CA ASP A 428 -61.26 19.88 -50.39
C ASP A 428 -61.40 18.34 -50.44
N TYR A 429 -61.96 17.81 -51.54
CA TYR A 429 -62.17 16.38 -51.73
C TYR A 429 -60.87 15.61 -51.99
N ASN A 430 -60.71 14.45 -51.34
CA ASN A 430 -59.50 13.63 -51.38
C ASN A 430 -59.75 12.27 -52.07
N PHE A 431 -58.83 11.81 -52.92
CA PHE A 431 -58.94 10.56 -53.69
C PHE A 431 -57.57 9.97 -54.06
N THR A 432 -57.50 8.71 -54.53
CA THR A 432 -56.21 7.96 -54.66
C THR A 432 -55.84 7.55 -56.10
N TRP A 433 -54.56 7.68 -56.45
CA TRP A 433 -53.85 7.29 -57.69
C TRP A 433 -53.05 5.97 -57.46
N PRO A 434 -52.47 5.27 -58.48
CA PRO A 434 -51.69 4.01 -58.24
C PRO A 434 -50.19 4.02 -58.66
N THR A 435 -49.27 3.45 -57.85
CA THR A 435 -47.83 3.03 -58.13
C THR A 435 -47.28 2.02 -57.07
N SER A 436 -46.01 1.51 -57.17
CA SER A 436 -45.48 0.39 -56.33
C SER A 436 -43.96 0.39 -55.91
N GLU A 437 -43.63 -0.18 -54.72
CA GLU A 437 -42.30 -0.65 -54.14
C GLU A 437 -41.21 0.40 -53.69
N GLY A 438 -40.16 0.13 -52.86
CA GLY A 438 -39.66 -1.01 -52.02
C GLY A 438 -38.38 -0.69 -51.14
N PRO A 439 -37.89 -1.51 -50.14
CA PRO A 439 -37.01 -1.02 -49.01
C PRO A 439 -35.75 -1.85 -48.52
N GLN A 440 -35.02 -1.37 -47.47
CA GLN A 440 -33.84 -1.98 -46.76
C GLN A 440 -33.73 -1.67 -45.21
N ASP A 441 -33.20 -2.62 -44.38
CA ASP A 441 -32.47 -2.52 -43.04
C ASP A 441 -33.12 -1.82 -41.78
N PRO A 442 -32.51 -1.67 -40.55
CA PRO A 442 -31.94 -2.61 -39.52
C PRO A 442 -32.38 -2.42 -37.99
N LYS A 443 -31.85 -3.25 -37.04
CA LYS A 443 -31.70 -3.13 -35.52
C LYS A 443 -32.87 -3.34 -34.49
N ILE A 444 -32.59 -3.99 -33.31
CA ILE A 444 -33.42 -4.09 -32.04
C ILE A 444 -32.54 -4.21 -30.72
N ASN A 445 -33.11 -4.08 -29.49
CA ASN A 445 -32.48 -3.84 -28.13
C ASN A 445 -32.82 -4.86 -26.96
N SER A 446 -32.25 -4.63 -25.75
CA SER A 446 -32.84 -4.83 -24.35
C SER A 446 -32.60 -6.17 -23.57
N LEU A 447 -32.69 -6.37 -22.20
CA LEU A 447 -32.77 -5.52 -20.97
C LEU A 447 -32.69 -6.30 -19.57
N LEU A 448 -32.67 -5.57 -18.41
CA LEU A 448 -33.21 -5.86 -17.02
C LEU A 448 -32.52 -6.69 -15.85
N TYR A 449 -32.18 -5.99 -14.74
CA TYR A 449 -32.52 -6.12 -13.26
C TYR A 449 -32.16 -7.32 -12.29
N HIS A 450 -31.50 -6.97 -11.14
CA HIS A 450 -31.73 -7.29 -9.67
C HIS A 450 -31.81 -8.76 -9.08
N SER A 451 -31.67 -9.06 -7.75
CA SER A 451 -31.05 -8.40 -6.55
C SER A 451 -30.97 -9.29 -5.25
N SER A 452 -30.19 -8.84 -4.23
CA SER A 452 -30.36 -8.92 -2.73
C SER A 452 -30.30 -10.21 -1.84
N SER A 453 -29.39 -10.14 -0.83
CA SER A 453 -29.52 -10.46 0.63
C SER A 453 -29.45 -11.87 1.27
N ALA A 454 -28.93 -11.85 2.53
CA ALA A 454 -28.79 -12.81 3.65
C ALA A 454 -29.94 -13.82 3.93
N GLN A 455 -29.89 -14.78 4.87
CA GLN A 455 -29.13 -15.00 6.15
C GLN A 455 -28.96 -16.56 6.37
N SER A 456 -28.61 -17.23 7.49
CA SER A 456 -28.38 -16.97 8.93
C SER A 456 -27.50 -18.09 9.57
N VAL A 457 -26.57 -17.83 10.52
CA VAL A 457 -26.67 -17.85 12.02
C VAL A 457 -26.69 -19.25 12.68
N GLU A 458 -25.96 -19.39 13.81
CA GLU A 458 -25.87 -20.48 14.79
C GLU A 458 -25.69 -21.94 14.35
N SER A 459 -24.50 -22.47 14.63
CA SER A 459 -24.38 -23.73 15.37
C SER A 459 -23.04 -23.83 16.10
N ILE A 460 -23.11 -24.24 17.38
CA ILE A 460 -22.07 -25.04 18.09
C ILE A 460 -20.69 -24.35 18.10
N ARG A 461 -20.34 -23.46 19.06
CA ARG A 461 -20.63 -23.45 20.51
C ARG A 461 -20.26 -24.80 21.15
N GLU A 462 -19.29 -24.80 22.05
CA GLU A 462 -18.91 -25.96 22.89
C GLU A 462 -18.28 -27.18 22.17
N GLU A 463 -17.08 -27.00 21.60
CA GLU A 463 -16.04 -28.03 21.81
C GLU A 463 -14.95 -27.49 22.77
N ILE A 464 -15.15 -27.81 24.05
CA ILE A 464 -14.12 -28.41 24.92
C ILE A 464 -12.78 -27.63 24.93
N ASN A 465 -12.58 -26.61 25.77
CA ASN A 465 -12.72 -26.65 27.23
C ASN A 465 -11.99 -27.85 27.89
N LYS A 466 -10.67 -27.96 27.65
CA LYS A 466 -9.63 -28.66 28.43
C LYS A 466 -8.25 -28.17 27.97
N LYS A 467 -7.18 -28.14 28.77
CA LYS A 467 -6.93 -27.96 30.23
C LYS A 467 -5.39 -27.87 30.36
N PHE A 468 -4.88 -27.04 31.30
CA PHE A 468 -3.71 -27.20 32.20
C PHE A 468 -2.55 -28.20 31.86
N ASP A 469 -1.27 -27.97 32.18
CA ASP A 469 -0.69 -27.10 33.24
C ASP A 469 0.81 -26.74 33.03
N ALA A 470 1.40 -25.91 33.92
CA ALA A 470 2.84 -25.56 33.99
C ALA A 470 3.64 -26.42 35.01
N PRO A 471 4.99 -26.25 35.13
CA PRO A 471 5.65 -25.40 36.17
C PRO A 471 7.01 -24.77 35.64
N GLU A 472 7.99 -24.13 36.31
CA GLU A 472 8.33 -23.40 37.59
C GLU A 472 9.77 -22.77 37.36
N ALA A 473 10.48 -21.95 38.19
CA ALA A 473 10.28 -21.09 39.37
C ALA A 473 11.58 -20.27 39.68
N SER A 474 11.51 -19.31 40.63
CA SER A 474 12.60 -18.83 41.55
C SER A 474 13.73 -17.90 41.00
N LYS A 475 14.37 -16.97 41.77
CA LYS A 475 14.20 -16.48 43.18
C LYS A 475 14.97 -15.14 43.47
N GLU A 476 14.46 -14.34 44.43
CA GLU A 476 15.13 -13.50 45.47
C GLU A 476 16.39 -12.61 45.22
N ASN A 477 16.33 -11.29 45.53
CA ASN A 477 16.79 -10.70 46.83
C ASN A 477 16.74 -9.13 46.92
N GLU A 478 17.04 -8.57 48.11
CA GLU A 478 16.85 -7.15 48.52
C GLU A 478 18.16 -6.32 48.69
N ASN A 479 18.11 -4.96 48.61
CA ASN A 479 18.41 -4.03 49.75
C ASN A 479 18.52 -2.50 49.43
N VAL A 480 18.06 -1.69 50.40
CA VAL A 480 18.40 -0.29 50.84
C VAL A 480 19.09 0.75 49.92
N VAL A 481 18.41 1.89 49.67
CA VAL A 481 18.95 3.28 49.80
C VAL A 481 17.84 4.27 50.23
N ILE A 482 18.15 5.36 50.96
CA ILE A 482 17.18 6.33 51.53
C ILE A 482 17.56 7.79 51.22
N ASN A 483 16.72 8.54 50.48
CA ASN A 483 16.34 9.92 50.84
C ASN A 483 15.18 10.49 49.99
N ASN A 484 13.94 10.21 50.44
CA ASN A 484 12.71 11.01 50.21
C ASN A 484 11.56 10.46 51.11
N ARG A 485 11.89 9.74 52.20
CA ARG A 485 11.02 8.72 52.81
C ARG A 485 10.18 9.17 54.02
N SER A 486 10.23 10.42 54.46
CA SER A 486 9.55 10.84 55.70
C SER A 486 8.02 10.94 55.57
N PHE A 487 7.50 11.21 54.36
CA PHE A 487 6.06 11.30 54.07
C PHE A 487 5.49 10.02 53.42
N ILE A 488 6.36 9.12 52.98
CA ILE A 488 6.01 7.91 52.22
C ILE A 488 6.23 6.70 53.13
N GLY A 489 5.13 6.10 53.59
CA GLY A 489 5.18 4.92 54.46
C GLY A 489 5.94 3.74 53.85
N SER A 490 6.28 2.75 54.69
CA SER A 490 7.04 1.52 54.36
C SER A 490 6.27 0.51 53.50
N ALA A 491 5.52 1.03 52.52
CA ALA A 491 4.22 0.53 52.11
C ALA A 491 4.05 0.68 50.60
N ILE A 492 3.95 1.94 50.18
CA ILE A 492 4.12 2.45 48.81
C ILE A 492 5.41 1.90 48.15
N VAL A 493 6.41 1.53 48.95
CA VAL A 493 7.68 0.89 48.56
C VAL A 493 7.52 -0.35 47.65
N LYS A 494 6.38 -1.06 47.66
CA LYS A 494 6.14 -2.17 46.71
C LYS A 494 6.11 -1.73 45.25
N ARG A 495 5.59 -0.54 44.96
CA ARG A 495 5.52 0.05 43.61
C ARG A 495 6.43 1.27 43.44
N VAL A 496 7.18 1.65 44.48
CA VAL A 496 8.12 2.78 44.46
C VAL A 496 9.55 2.35 44.75
N LYS A 497 10.48 2.70 43.86
CA LYS A 497 11.92 2.47 44.07
C LYS A 497 12.74 3.74 43.90
N ALA A 498 13.73 3.89 44.78
CA ALA A 498 14.79 4.88 44.63
C ALA A 498 15.56 4.61 43.34
N CYS A 499 15.95 5.68 42.66
CA CYS A 499 16.91 5.62 41.57
C CYS A 499 18.23 4.98 42.06
N PRO A 500 18.83 4.01 41.35
CA PRO A 500 20.09 3.39 41.75
C PRO A 500 21.31 4.32 41.58
N ASN A 501 21.16 5.44 40.87
CA ASN A 501 22.17 6.49 40.87
C ASN A 501 22.24 7.13 42.28
N LEU A 502 23.35 6.86 42.98
CA LEU A 502 23.61 7.27 44.36
C LEU A 502 23.62 8.80 44.56
N SER A 503 23.84 9.61 43.52
CA SER A 503 23.76 11.08 43.61
C SER A 503 22.35 11.63 43.43
N CYS A 504 21.37 10.78 43.09
CA CYS A 504 19.98 11.15 42.84
C CYS A 504 19.03 10.54 43.88
N GLN A 505 18.94 9.21 43.93
CA GLN A 505 18.08 8.44 44.84
C GLN A 505 16.55 8.76 44.79
N THR A 506 16.08 9.65 43.92
CA THR A 506 14.66 10.01 43.77
C THR A 506 13.76 8.79 43.62
N LEU A 507 12.61 8.82 44.31
CA LEU A 507 11.66 7.73 44.44
C LEU A 507 10.65 7.71 43.26
N ASN A 508 10.84 6.81 42.31
CA ASN A 508 9.97 6.70 41.13
C ASN A 508 8.92 5.59 41.32
N VAL A 509 7.65 5.89 41.00
CA VAL A 509 6.53 4.92 40.96
C VAL A 509 6.59 4.12 39.66
N LYS A 510 6.45 2.78 39.74
CA LYS A 510 6.28 1.90 38.59
C LYS A 510 4.95 2.20 37.89
N MET A 511 4.99 2.60 36.62
CA MET A 511 3.79 2.88 35.85
C MET A 511 3.34 1.62 35.10
N GLY A 512 2.21 1.03 35.50
CA GLY A 512 1.68 -0.19 34.87
C GLY A 512 2.51 -1.45 35.15
N ASP A 513 2.67 -2.28 34.12
CA ASP A 513 3.31 -3.61 34.11
C ASP A 513 4.83 -3.60 33.83
N ASP A 514 5.38 -2.54 33.22
CA ASP A 514 6.78 -2.52 32.78
C ASP A 514 7.78 -2.27 33.91
N ASN A 515 8.75 -3.17 34.04
CA ASN A 515 9.90 -3.06 34.93
C ASN A 515 11.01 -2.18 34.32
N TRP A 516 10.90 -1.69 33.09
CA TRP A 516 11.77 -0.64 32.57
C TRP A 516 11.42 0.70 33.23
N MET A 517 12.23 1.14 34.19
CA MET A 517 12.12 2.46 34.81
C MET A 517 13.04 3.46 34.11
N THR A 518 12.59 4.72 34.03
CA THR A 518 13.46 5.88 33.82
C THR A 518 13.27 6.80 35.03
N CYS A 519 14.35 7.32 35.61
CA CYS A 519 14.25 8.23 36.75
C CYS A 519 13.76 9.63 36.31
N ASN A 520 12.71 10.15 36.94
CA ASN A 520 12.12 11.45 36.55
C ASN A 520 13.03 12.66 36.84
N GLU A 521 14.00 12.50 37.76
CA GLU A 521 14.95 13.56 38.15
C GLU A 521 16.26 13.50 37.35
N CYS A 522 16.94 12.35 37.33
CA CYS A 522 18.28 12.19 36.75
C CYS A 522 18.35 11.29 35.51
N LEU A 523 17.21 10.79 35.04
CA LEU A 523 17.05 10.05 33.77
C LEU A 523 17.80 8.71 33.65
N GLU A 524 18.49 8.28 34.70
CA GLU A 524 19.04 6.92 34.83
C GLU A 524 17.94 5.89 34.54
N GLN A 525 18.22 4.97 33.61
CA GLN A 525 17.32 3.87 33.27
C GLN A 525 17.67 2.65 34.11
N TYR A 526 16.67 2.03 34.75
CA TYR A 526 16.90 0.89 35.65
C TYR A 526 15.75 -0.11 35.67
N CYS A 527 16.04 -1.32 36.17
CA CYS A 527 15.04 -2.38 36.30
C CYS A 527 14.27 -2.25 37.62
N PHE A 528 12.95 -2.11 37.58
CA PHE A 528 12.12 -2.10 38.78
C PHE A 528 12.24 -3.40 39.58
N SER A 529 12.47 -4.55 38.94
CA SER A 529 12.56 -5.82 39.66
C SER A 529 13.80 -5.88 40.56
N CYS A 530 15.00 -5.76 40.01
CA CYS A 530 16.27 -5.92 40.75
C CYS A 530 16.97 -4.60 41.18
N ALA A 531 16.48 -3.44 40.74
CA ALA A 531 17.11 -2.13 40.95
C ALA A 531 18.51 -1.94 40.31
N GLU A 532 18.93 -2.79 39.38
CA GLU A 532 20.14 -2.54 38.57
C GLU A 532 19.87 -1.52 37.45
N PRO A 533 20.84 -0.66 37.08
CA PRO A 533 20.77 0.14 35.87
C PRO A 533 20.73 -0.75 34.61
N ILE A 534 20.02 -0.31 33.58
CA ILE A 534 19.81 -1.07 32.34
C ILE A 534 20.40 -0.34 31.13
N ASN A 535 21.16 -1.07 30.32
CA ASN A 535 21.73 -0.58 29.07
C ASN A 535 21.17 -1.42 27.92
N GLY A 536 19.98 -1.03 27.46
CA GLY A 536 19.22 -1.74 26.44
C GLY A 536 18.50 -3.00 26.93
N LEU A 537 17.70 -3.59 26.03
CA LEU A 537 16.87 -4.79 26.26
C LEU A 537 17.64 -6.08 26.63
N GLN A 538 18.97 -6.05 26.78
CA GLN A 538 19.75 -7.24 27.16
C GLN A 538 19.48 -7.71 28.58
N HIS A 539 19.19 -6.79 29.50
CA HIS A 539 18.81 -7.11 30.88
C HIS A 539 17.58 -8.03 30.91
N PHE A 540 16.54 -7.65 30.18
CA PHE A 540 15.26 -8.35 30.14
C PHE A 540 15.23 -9.62 29.28
N LYS A 541 16.38 -10.03 28.73
CA LYS A 541 16.57 -11.31 28.03
C LYS A 541 17.39 -12.31 28.85
N ARG A 542 17.81 -11.93 30.07
CA ARG A 542 18.84 -12.67 30.85
C ARG A 542 18.68 -12.65 32.37
N LYS A 543 18.07 -11.63 32.98
CA LYS A 543 18.00 -11.47 34.45
C LYS A 543 16.59 -11.38 35.03
N CYS A 544 15.73 -10.54 34.44
CA CYS A 544 14.39 -10.26 34.96
C CYS A 544 13.42 -10.14 33.80
N ASP A 545 12.14 -10.45 34.00
CA ASP A 545 11.11 -10.19 32.99
C ASP A 545 10.90 -8.69 32.79
N ARG A 546 10.66 -8.27 31.54
CA ARG A 546 10.36 -6.86 31.26
C ARG A 546 9.03 -6.46 31.87
N TYR A 547 7.97 -7.18 31.53
CA TYR A 547 6.65 -6.91 32.07
C TYR A 547 6.37 -7.92 33.18
N THR A 548 5.86 -7.45 34.32
CA THR A 548 5.29 -8.37 35.32
C THR A 548 4.06 -9.05 34.71
N SER A 549 3.93 -10.36 34.93
CA SER A 549 2.65 -11.05 34.78
C SER A 549 1.55 -10.28 35.49
N LEU A 550 0.41 -10.10 34.81
CA LEU A 550 -0.84 -9.64 35.39
C LEU A 550 -1.50 -10.78 36.17
#